data_AF-A0A3D3UEL0-F1
#
_entry.id   AF-A0A3D3UEL0-F1
#
_cell.length_a   1.000
_cell.length_b   1.000
_cell.length_c   1.000
_cell.angle_alpha   90.00
_cell.angle_beta   90.00
_cell.angle_gamma   90.00
#
_symmetry.space_group_name_H-M   'P 1'
#
loop_
_entity.id
_entity.type
_entity.pdbx_description
1 polymer ?
#
loop_
_entity_poly.entity_id
_entity_poly.type
_entity_poly.pdbx_seq_one_letter_code
_entity_poly.pdbx_strand_id
1 'polypeptide(L)'
;MAAKKKPAAETAAPIIAFALVDHLPDDEDDVTLTKGQRLEMSSEDFDAFKKRGLVEVGKLALMKTSIAGDRWNLRPGDRVPLPGYVFDAWEAAGHCVLSSEDPTIMDRMRVKDEALSDALIERDEAKAGVAALTEELQARDLEIAAIADQVRRVAALDLPEAEGVDLSPLAEELANLVDMLPEPADFGSDGAAAPQLNLT
;
A
#
# COMPACT_ATOMS: atom_id res chain seq x y z
N MET A 1 -21.84 44.79 13.90
CA MET A 1 -21.93 43.72 12.89
C MET A 1 -20.65 43.72 12.08
N ALA A 2 -19.77 42.75 12.29
CA ALA A 2 -18.52 42.66 11.53
C ALA A 2 -18.81 41.94 10.20
N ALA A 3 -18.55 42.62 9.09
CA ALA A 3 -18.68 42.06 7.76
C ALA A 3 -17.73 40.86 7.64
N LYS A 4 -18.29 39.65 7.48
CA LYS A 4 -17.52 38.46 7.13
C LYS A 4 -16.88 38.69 5.77
N LYS A 5 -15.55 38.90 5.76
CA LYS A 5 -14.73 38.82 4.56
C LYS A 5 -14.93 37.40 3.99
N LYS A 6 -15.56 37.30 2.82
CA LYS A 6 -15.58 36.05 2.04
C LYS A 6 -14.12 35.64 1.78
N PRO A 7 -13.75 34.36 1.93
CA PRO A 7 -12.45 33.90 1.44
C PRO A 7 -12.41 34.18 -0.06
N ALA A 8 -11.30 34.76 -0.53
CA ALA A 8 -11.03 34.90 -1.94
C ALA A 8 -11.13 33.51 -2.57
N ALA A 9 -11.89 33.38 -3.66
CA ALA A 9 -11.89 32.16 -4.46
C ALA A 9 -10.44 31.84 -4.82
N GLU A 10 -10.01 30.63 -4.49
CA GLU A 10 -8.70 30.09 -4.80
C GLU A 10 -8.57 30.06 -6.33
N THR A 11 -8.04 31.13 -6.92
CA THR A 11 -7.74 31.18 -8.35
C THR A 11 -6.67 30.14 -8.61
N ALA A 12 -7.03 29.05 -9.30
CA ALA A 12 -6.09 28.01 -9.70
C ALA A 12 -4.85 28.64 -10.32
N ALA A 13 -3.67 28.23 -9.86
CA ALA A 13 -2.41 28.74 -10.38
C ALA A 13 -2.32 28.46 -11.90
N PRO A 14 -1.81 29.41 -12.70
CA PRO A 14 -1.71 29.23 -14.15
C PRO A 14 -0.79 28.06 -14.50
N ILE A 15 -1.17 27.27 -15.50
CA ILE A 15 -0.33 26.18 -16.01
C ILE A 15 0.77 26.81 -16.87
N ILE A 16 2.02 26.46 -16.55
CA ILE A 16 3.18 26.87 -17.34
C ILE A 16 3.37 25.84 -18.45
N ALA A 17 3.04 26.23 -19.67
CA ALA A 17 3.12 25.40 -20.85
C ALA A 17 4.19 25.91 -21.84
N PHE A 18 4.61 25.04 -22.75
CA PHE A 18 5.52 25.37 -23.83
C PHE A 18 4.93 24.95 -25.17
N ALA A 19 5.01 25.84 -26.16
CA ALA A 19 4.60 25.52 -27.52
C ALA A 19 5.56 24.50 -28.15
N LEU A 20 4.99 23.46 -28.78
CA LEU A 20 5.73 22.36 -29.41
C LEU A 20 6.09 22.66 -30.87
N VAL A 21 5.25 23.46 -31.53
CA VAL A 21 5.33 23.79 -32.95
C VAL A 21 5.08 25.27 -33.15
N ASP A 22 5.57 25.82 -34.27
CA ASP A 22 5.13 27.13 -34.72
C ASP A 22 3.68 26.98 -35.20
N HIS A 23 2.77 27.78 -34.66
CA HIS A 23 1.37 27.84 -35.07
C HIS A 23 1.07 29.25 -35.54
N LEU A 24 0.79 29.39 -36.84
CA LEU A 24 0.27 30.62 -37.40
C LEU A 24 -1.25 30.47 -37.50
N PRO A 25 -2.02 31.36 -36.88
CA PRO A 25 -3.47 31.31 -36.91
C PRO A 25 -4.00 31.55 -38.33
N ASP A 26 -5.03 30.81 -38.72
CA ASP A 26 -5.76 31.01 -39.98
C ASP A 26 -6.88 32.08 -39.86
N ASP A 27 -7.24 32.45 -38.63
CA ASP A 27 -8.24 33.48 -38.28
C ASP A 27 -7.60 34.61 -37.43
N GLU A 28 -8.14 35.84 -37.52
CA GLU A 28 -7.58 37.02 -36.84
C GLU A 28 -7.58 36.94 -35.30
N ASP A 29 -8.38 36.04 -34.71
CA ASP A 29 -8.52 35.86 -33.26
C ASP A 29 -7.69 34.67 -32.70
N ASP A 30 -7.00 33.89 -33.52
CA ASP A 30 -6.25 32.71 -33.08
C ASP A 30 -4.80 33.09 -32.68
N VAL A 31 -4.23 32.39 -31.69
CA VAL A 31 -2.98 32.83 -31.04
C VAL A 31 -1.77 32.34 -31.81
N THR A 32 -0.88 33.25 -32.21
CA THR A 32 0.42 32.87 -32.82
C THR A 32 1.34 32.26 -31.75
N LEU A 33 1.75 31.01 -31.96
CA LEU A 33 2.68 30.31 -31.08
C LEU A 33 4.02 30.12 -31.78
N THR A 34 5.12 30.42 -31.08
CA THR A 34 6.47 30.11 -31.54
C THR A 34 7.00 28.90 -30.78
N LYS A 35 7.65 27.95 -31.46
CA LYS A 35 8.20 26.76 -30.84
C LYS A 35 9.12 27.08 -29.66
N GLY A 36 8.84 26.48 -28.52
CA GLY A 36 9.56 26.67 -27.26
C GLY A 36 9.22 27.99 -26.54
N GLN A 37 8.21 28.74 -26.99
CA GLN A 37 7.66 29.87 -26.26
C GLN A 37 7.02 29.39 -24.96
N ARG A 38 7.36 30.07 -23.85
CA ARG A 38 6.70 29.88 -22.56
C ARG A 38 5.34 30.57 -22.57
N LEU A 39 4.31 29.86 -22.15
CA LEU A 39 2.95 30.34 -22.06
C LEU A 39 2.43 30.08 -20.64
N GLU A 40 1.77 31.08 -20.07
CA GLU A 40 1.03 30.92 -18.82
C GLU A 40 -0.44 30.93 -19.18
N MET A 41 -1.13 29.80 -18.99
CA MET A 41 -2.47 29.59 -19.50
C MET A 41 -3.38 28.99 -18.45
N SER A 42 -4.69 29.22 -18.63
CA SER A 42 -5.71 28.58 -17.81
C SER A 42 -5.76 27.07 -18.11
N SER A 43 -6.36 26.29 -17.21
CA SER A 43 -6.54 24.85 -17.45
C SER A 43 -7.40 24.57 -18.69
N GLU A 44 -8.40 25.41 -18.93
CA GLU A 44 -9.33 25.25 -20.06
C GLU A 44 -8.62 25.47 -21.40
N ASP A 45 -7.85 26.55 -21.51
CA ASP A 45 -7.06 26.84 -22.72
C ASP A 45 -5.99 25.78 -22.92
N PHE A 46 -5.28 25.40 -21.85
CA PHE A 46 -4.25 24.37 -21.91
C PHE A 46 -4.79 23.06 -22.46
N ASP A 47 -5.93 22.58 -21.97
CA ASP A 47 -6.54 21.35 -22.46
C ASP A 47 -6.97 21.45 -23.94
N ALA A 48 -7.44 22.62 -24.39
CA ALA A 48 -7.78 22.86 -25.78
C ALA A 48 -6.54 22.81 -26.69
N PHE A 49 -5.46 23.52 -26.34
CA PHE A 49 -4.21 23.53 -27.10
C PHE A 49 -3.47 22.19 -27.03
N LYS A 50 -3.51 21.50 -25.88
CA LYS A 50 -2.89 20.17 -25.70
C LYS A 50 -3.57 19.12 -26.56
N LYS A 51 -4.91 19.13 -26.66
CA LYS A 51 -5.65 18.20 -27.55
C LYS A 51 -5.28 18.37 -29.02
N ARG A 52 -4.93 19.59 -29.42
CA ARG A 52 -4.41 19.92 -30.77
C ARG A 52 -2.92 19.58 -30.94
N GLY A 53 -2.25 19.10 -29.89
CA GLY A 53 -0.81 18.80 -29.92
C GLY A 53 0.09 20.04 -30.02
N LEU A 54 -0.43 21.22 -29.68
CA LEU A 54 0.28 22.49 -29.86
C LEU A 54 1.16 22.85 -28.67
N VAL A 55 0.81 22.40 -27.46
CA VAL A 55 1.51 22.73 -26.21
C VAL A 55 1.74 21.50 -25.34
N GLU A 56 2.78 21.57 -24.51
CA GLU A 56 3.07 20.61 -23.44
C GLU A 56 3.21 21.32 -22.08
N VAL A 57 2.99 20.60 -20.97
CA VAL A 57 3.30 21.14 -19.62
C VAL A 57 4.82 21.19 -19.46
N GLY A 58 5.33 22.31 -18.95
CA GLY A 58 6.74 22.41 -18.57
C GLY A 58 7.09 21.50 -17.40
N LYS A 59 8.26 20.88 -17.44
CA LYS A 59 8.81 20.13 -16.31
C LYS A 59 9.54 21.09 -15.38
N LEU A 60 9.20 21.10 -14.10
CA LEU A 60 9.89 21.91 -13.10
C LEU A 60 11.24 21.29 -12.78
N ALA A 61 12.30 21.86 -13.35
CA ALA A 61 13.66 21.42 -13.17
C ALA A 61 14.29 22.06 -11.94
N LEU A 62 15.03 21.28 -11.16
CA LEU A 62 16.00 21.75 -10.19
C LEU A 62 17.40 21.68 -10.81
N MET A 63 18.04 22.84 -10.95
CA MET A 63 19.36 22.95 -11.57
C MET A 63 20.45 22.42 -10.64
N LYS A 64 21.31 21.52 -11.15
CA LYS A 64 22.50 20.99 -10.45
C LYS A 64 23.76 21.76 -10.79
N THR A 65 23.85 22.23 -12.03
CA THR A 65 25.00 22.98 -12.54
C THR A 65 24.56 24.34 -13.06
N SER A 66 25.48 25.31 -13.10
CA SER A 66 25.21 26.59 -13.75
C SER A 66 25.11 26.44 -15.26
N ILE A 67 24.16 27.14 -15.87
CA ILE A 67 24.06 27.30 -17.33
C ILE A 67 24.09 28.80 -17.60
N ALA A 68 25.07 29.24 -18.38
CA ALA A 68 25.21 30.62 -18.82
C ALA A 68 25.14 30.66 -20.34
N GLY A 69 24.04 31.17 -20.87
CA GLY A 69 23.85 31.42 -22.29
C GLY A 69 22.85 32.55 -22.52
N ASP A 70 22.69 32.95 -23.79
CA ASP A 70 21.86 34.11 -24.14
C ASP A 70 20.38 33.91 -23.80
N ARG A 71 19.88 32.67 -23.88
CA ARG A 71 18.49 32.32 -23.59
C ARG A 71 18.24 31.94 -22.14
N TRP A 72 19.25 31.41 -21.44
CA TRP A 72 19.11 30.89 -20.08
C TRP A 72 20.34 31.26 -19.26
N ASN A 73 20.11 31.91 -18.12
CA ASN A 73 21.14 32.19 -17.14
C ASN A 73 20.66 31.65 -15.79
N LEU A 74 21.06 30.42 -15.49
CA LEU A 74 20.56 29.62 -14.37
C LEU A 74 21.72 29.18 -13.49
N ARG A 75 21.48 29.19 -12.18
CA ARG A 75 22.45 28.80 -11.15
C ARG A 75 22.06 27.45 -10.54
N PRO A 76 23.03 26.73 -9.95
CA PRO A 76 22.72 25.57 -9.12
C PRO A 76 21.72 25.93 -8.02
N GLY A 77 20.70 25.11 -7.85
CA GLY A 77 19.61 25.33 -6.90
C GLY A 77 18.40 26.07 -7.47
N ASP A 78 18.52 26.71 -8.64
CA ASP A 78 17.38 27.38 -9.27
C ASP A 78 16.31 26.34 -9.66
N ARG A 79 15.05 26.70 -9.42
CA ARG A 79 13.88 25.93 -9.84
C ARG A 79 13.21 26.64 -10.99
N VAL A 80 13.19 26.00 -12.15
CA VAL A 80 12.68 26.63 -13.37
C VAL A 80 11.87 25.64 -14.20
N PRO A 81 10.68 26.03 -14.69
CA PRO A 81 9.95 25.23 -15.65
C PRO A 81 10.70 25.24 -16.98
N LEU A 82 11.01 24.05 -17.50
CA LEU A 82 11.68 23.86 -18.78
C LEU A 82 10.75 23.13 -19.76
N PRO A 83 10.86 23.40 -21.07
CA PRO A 83 10.26 22.53 -22.08
C PRO A 83 10.75 21.09 -21.91
N GLY A 84 9.92 20.10 -22.23
CA GLY A 84 10.21 18.69 -22.04
C GLY A 84 11.51 18.27 -22.73
N TYR A 85 11.71 18.69 -23.98
CA TYR A 85 12.92 18.38 -24.74
C TYR A 85 14.20 19.02 -24.16
N VAL A 86 14.11 20.21 -23.56
CA VAL A 86 15.26 20.87 -22.91
C VAL A 86 15.58 20.14 -21.61
N PHE A 87 14.54 19.84 -20.83
CA PHE A 87 14.68 19.09 -19.59
C PHE A 87 15.35 17.74 -19.84
N ASP A 88 14.84 16.94 -20.79
CA ASP A 88 15.36 15.60 -21.05
C ASP A 88 16.83 15.63 -21.50
N ALA A 89 17.20 16.60 -22.36
CA ALA A 89 18.57 16.77 -22.81
C ALA A 89 19.50 17.20 -21.66
N TRP A 90 19.05 18.12 -20.80
CA TRP A 90 19.83 18.62 -19.67
C TRP A 90 19.92 17.62 -18.52
N GLU A 91 18.89 16.83 -18.29
CA GLU A 91 18.88 15.73 -17.32
C GLU A 91 19.87 14.64 -17.78
N ALA A 92 19.84 14.23 -19.05
CA ALA A 92 20.77 13.26 -19.60
C ALA A 92 22.23 13.73 -19.52
N ALA A 93 22.48 15.03 -19.64
CA ALA A 93 23.79 15.65 -19.45
C ALA A 93 24.16 15.90 -17.98
N GLY A 94 23.24 15.65 -17.03
CA GLY A 94 23.46 15.83 -15.60
C GLY A 94 23.34 17.27 -15.08
N HIS A 95 22.82 18.19 -15.90
CA HIS A 95 22.69 19.62 -15.55
C HIS A 95 21.53 19.93 -14.61
N CYS A 96 20.47 19.13 -14.64
CA CYS A 96 19.29 19.30 -13.81
C CYS A 96 18.68 17.95 -13.43
N VAL A 97 17.70 17.99 -12.53
CA VAL A 97 16.81 16.88 -12.19
C VAL A 97 15.39 17.39 -12.04
N LEU A 98 14.41 16.49 -12.09
CA LEU A 98 13.03 16.84 -11.80
C LEU A 98 12.90 17.30 -10.33
N SER A 99 12.30 18.47 -10.13
CA SER A 99 12.07 19.03 -8.80
C SER A 99 11.06 18.19 -8.03
N SER A 100 11.27 17.98 -6.74
CA SER A 100 10.30 17.30 -5.87
C SER A 100 8.94 18.00 -5.78
N GLU A 101 8.91 19.29 -6.14
CA GLU A 101 7.69 20.11 -6.20
C GLU A 101 7.01 20.07 -7.58
N ASP A 102 7.57 19.32 -8.53
CA ASP A 102 6.92 19.11 -9.82
C ASP A 102 5.59 18.35 -9.62
N PRO A 103 4.47 18.82 -10.19
CA PRO A 103 3.17 18.17 -10.05
C PRO A 103 3.21 16.68 -10.41
N THR A 104 4.02 16.27 -11.39
CA THR A 104 4.12 14.86 -11.80
C THR A 104 4.81 13.98 -10.76
N ILE A 105 5.75 14.52 -9.97
CA ILE A 105 6.36 13.80 -8.85
C ILE A 105 5.35 13.72 -7.70
N MET A 106 4.68 14.81 -7.38
CA MET A 106 3.67 14.85 -6.31
C MET A 106 2.56 13.84 -6.56
N ASP A 107 2.06 13.73 -7.79
CA ASP A 107 1.06 12.73 -8.16
C ASP A 107 1.59 11.30 -8.04
N ARG A 108 2.83 11.04 -8.47
CA ARG A 108 3.45 9.71 -8.34
C ARG A 108 3.68 9.32 -6.88
N MET A 109 4.05 10.27 -6.02
CA MET A 109 4.21 10.02 -4.59
C MET A 109 2.86 9.71 -3.95
N ARG A 110 1.82 10.49 -4.28
CA ARG A 110 0.46 10.23 -3.81
C ARG A 110 -0.04 8.84 -4.18
N VAL A 111 0.12 8.41 -5.43
CA VAL A 111 -0.27 7.06 -5.88
C VAL A 111 0.51 5.96 -5.14
N LYS A 112 1.80 6.19 -4.85
CA LYS A 112 2.60 5.24 -4.07
C LYS A 112 2.17 5.17 -2.62
N ASP A 113 1.85 6.31 -2.02
CA ASP A 113 1.37 6.38 -0.63
C ASP A 113 0.01 5.69 -0.49
N GLU A 114 -0.89 5.88 -1.46
CA GLU A 114 -2.17 5.16 -1.57
C GLU A 114 -1.93 3.65 -1.67
N ALA A 115 -1.08 3.19 -2.60
CA ALA A 115 -0.75 1.78 -2.76
C ALA A 115 -0.07 1.15 -1.52
N LEU A 116 0.78 1.92 -0.83
CA LEU A 116 1.41 1.48 0.41
C LEU A 116 0.38 1.35 1.54
N SER A 117 -0.55 2.29 1.64
CA SER A 117 -1.65 2.24 2.60
C SER A 117 -2.48 0.98 2.39
N ASP A 118 -2.88 0.68 1.16
CA ASP A 118 -3.66 -0.52 0.83
C ASP A 118 -2.92 -1.82 1.20
N ALA A 119 -1.62 -1.91 0.86
CA ALA A 119 -0.81 -3.06 1.20
C ALA A 119 -0.63 -3.25 2.72
N LEU A 120 -0.59 -2.16 3.50
CA LEU A 120 -0.53 -2.22 4.96
C LEU A 120 -1.84 -2.73 5.56
N ILE A 121 -2.98 -2.31 5.01
CA ILE A 121 -4.31 -2.78 5.41
C ILE A 121 -4.42 -4.30 5.18
N GLU A 122 -4.11 -4.78 3.98
CA GLU A 122 -4.16 -6.21 3.65
C GLU A 122 -3.25 -7.06 4.56
N ARG A 123 -2.04 -6.55 4.86
CA ARG A 123 -1.11 -7.21 5.78
C ARG A 123 -1.71 -7.33 7.18
N ASP A 124 -2.32 -6.27 7.68
CA ASP A 124 -2.84 -6.23 9.04
C ASP A 124 -4.11 -7.10 9.18
N GLU A 125 -4.94 -7.16 8.15
CA GLU A 125 -6.04 -8.13 8.05
C GLU A 125 -5.55 -9.58 8.04
N ALA A 126 -4.52 -9.88 7.26
CA ALA A 126 -3.92 -11.22 7.22
C ALA A 126 -3.34 -11.63 8.58
N LYS A 127 -2.66 -10.70 9.28
CA LYS A 127 -2.14 -10.94 10.64
C LYS A 127 -3.25 -11.21 11.64
N ALA A 128 -4.35 -10.45 11.57
CA ALA A 128 -5.52 -10.68 12.42
C ALA A 128 -6.14 -12.06 12.16
N GLY A 129 -6.24 -12.48 10.90
CA GLY A 129 -6.72 -13.80 10.52
C GLY A 129 -5.84 -14.95 11.04
N VAL A 130 -4.51 -14.80 10.94
CA VAL A 130 -3.56 -15.79 11.49
C VAL A 130 -3.67 -15.90 13.01
N ALA A 131 -3.80 -14.78 13.72
CA ALA A 131 -3.97 -14.79 15.16
C ALA A 131 -5.25 -15.53 15.59
N ALA A 132 -6.38 -15.27 14.92
CA ALA A 132 -7.65 -15.94 15.19
C ALA A 132 -7.58 -17.46 14.92
N LEU A 133 -6.99 -17.87 13.79
CA LEU A 133 -6.82 -19.29 13.46
C LEU A 133 -5.86 -19.99 14.44
N THR A 134 -4.84 -19.30 14.93
CA THR A 134 -3.91 -19.86 15.92
C THR A 134 -4.61 -20.10 17.25
N GLU A 135 -5.46 -19.17 17.69
CA GLU A 135 -6.27 -19.33 18.90
C GLU A 135 -7.26 -20.50 18.76
N GLU A 136 -7.92 -20.63 17.61
CA GLU A 136 -8.83 -21.74 17.34
C GLU A 136 -8.12 -23.10 17.31
N LEU A 137 -6.93 -23.18 16.69
CA LEU A 137 -6.11 -24.39 16.70
C LEU A 137 -5.69 -24.77 18.12
N GLN A 138 -5.23 -23.81 18.94
CA GLN A 138 -4.86 -24.08 20.33
C GLN A 138 -6.05 -24.58 21.16
N ALA A 139 -7.24 -24.02 20.96
CA ALA A 139 -8.45 -24.50 21.63
C ALA A 139 -8.79 -25.94 21.23
N ARG A 140 -8.66 -26.29 19.94
CA ARG A 140 -8.88 -27.66 19.46
C ARG A 140 -7.84 -28.64 19.97
N ASP A 141 -6.57 -28.24 20.04
CA ASP A 141 -5.51 -29.08 20.61
C ASP A 141 -5.78 -29.41 22.08
N LEU A 142 -6.28 -28.43 22.86
CA LEU A 142 -6.70 -28.65 24.24
C LEU A 142 -7.91 -29.58 24.36
N GLU A 143 -8.92 -29.45 23.49
CA GLU A 143 -10.07 -30.36 23.44
C GLU A 143 -9.64 -31.79 23.13
N ILE A 144 -8.77 -31.97 22.13
CA ILE A 144 -8.24 -33.29 21.74
C ILE A 144 -7.42 -33.89 22.89
N ALA A 145 -6.59 -33.10 23.56
CA ALA A 145 -5.82 -33.56 24.72
C ALA A 145 -6.72 -34.00 25.88
N ALA A 146 -7.80 -33.26 26.15
CA ALA A 146 -8.77 -33.61 27.20
C ALA A 146 -9.53 -34.91 26.86
N ILE A 147 -9.98 -35.06 25.61
CA ILE A 147 -10.62 -36.30 25.12
C ILE A 147 -9.62 -37.47 25.22
N ALA A 148 -8.37 -37.24 24.82
CA ALA A 148 -7.34 -38.27 24.87
C ALA A 148 -7.09 -38.76 26.31
N ASP A 149 -7.01 -37.85 27.27
CA ASP A 149 -6.86 -38.18 28.67
C ASP A 149 -8.08 -38.94 29.22
N GLN A 150 -9.30 -38.53 28.86
CA GLN A 150 -10.52 -39.24 29.26
C GLN A 150 -10.57 -40.68 28.72
N VAL A 151 -10.25 -40.88 27.43
CA VAL A 151 -10.21 -42.22 26.81
C VAL A 151 -9.15 -43.09 27.49
N ARG A 152 -7.95 -42.55 27.76
CA ARG A 152 -6.90 -43.27 28.49
C ARG A 152 -7.33 -43.64 29.92
N ARG A 153 -8.00 -42.73 30.64
CA ARG A 153 -8.51 -43.01 31.99
C ARG A 153 -9.57 -44.11 31.97
N VAL A 154 -10.49 -44.09 31.00
CA VAL A 154 -11.53 -45.13 30.85
C VAL A 154 -10.91 -46.48 30.50
N ALA A 155 -9.92 -46.51 29.60
CA ALA A 155 -9.19 -47.72 29.25
C ALA A 155 -8.38 -48.29 30.42
N ALA A 156 -7.94 -47.44 31.35
CA ALA A 156 -7.20 -47.85 32.56
C ALA A 156 -8.09 -48.26 33.73
N LEU A 157 -9.41 -48.09 33.65
CA LEU A 157 -10.33 -48.58 34.67
C LEU A 157 -10.45 -50.10 34.56
N ASP A 158 -10.15 -50.82 35.64
CA ASP A 158 -10.54 -52.22 35.78
C ASP A 158 -12.08 -52.28 35.82
N LEU A 159 -12.67 -52.66 34.69
CA LEU A 159 -14.11 -52.85 34.58
C LEU A 159 -14.50 -54.08 35.43
N PRO A 160 -15.46 -53.94 36.36
CA PRO A 160 -15.90 -55.08 37.16
C PRO A 160 -16.51 -56.13 36.23
N GLU A 161 -16.03 -57.38 36.33
CA GLU A 161 -16.61 -58.51 35.63
C GLU A 161 -18.07 -58.67 36.07
N ALA A 162 -19.01 -58.25 35.22
CA ALA A 162 -20.42 -58.53 35.42
C ALA A 162 -20.69 -59.98 35.01
N GLU A 163 -21.27 -60.77 35.91
CA GLU A 163 -21.60 -62.17 35.63
C GLU A 163 -22.39 -62.30 34.31
N GLY A 164 -21.80 -63.00 33.34
CA GLY A 164 -22.42 -63.30 32.05
C GLY A 164 -22.25 -62.23 30.96
N VAL A 165 -21.47 -61.17 31.18
CA VAL A 165 -21.19 -60.14 30.16
C VAL A 165 -19.70 -60.14 29.80
N ASP A 166 -19.39 -60.52 28.56
CA ASP A 166 -18.04 -60.41 28.02
C ASP A 166 -17.77 -58.95 27.61
N LEU A 167 -16.84 -58.30 28.30
CA LEU A 167 -16.41 -56.92 28.06
C LEU A 167 -15.14 -56.83 27.20
N SER A 168 -14.58 -57.96 26.75
CA SER A 168 -13.37 -58.01 25.92
C SER A 168 -13.46 -57.15 24.63
N PRO A 169 -14.59 -57.13 23.89
CA PRO A 169 -14.72 -56.28 22.70
C PRO A 169 -14.64 -54.78 23.00
N LEU A 170 -15.12 -54.37 24.18
CA LEU A 170 -15.08 -52.96 24.62
C LEU A 170 -13.65 -52.55 24.98
N ALA A 171 -12.89 -53.44 25.62
CA ALA A 171 -11.48 -53.21 25.92
C ALA A 171 -10.63 -53.10 24.64
N GLU A 172 -10.92 -53.93 23.63
CA GLU A 172 -10.24 -53.89 22.33
C GLU A 172 -10.56 -52.60 21.55
N GLU A 173 -11.81 -52.14 21.53
CA GLU A 173 -12.14 -50.84 20.94
C GLU A 173 -11.52 -49.65 21.69
N LEU A 174 -11.47 -49.69 23.02
CA LEU A 174 -10.82 -48.64 23.81
C LEU A 174 -9.31 -48.59 23.54
N ALA A 175 -8.65 -49.73 23.39
CA ALA A 175 -7.23 -49.79 23.01
C ALA A 175 -7.00 -49.21 21.60
N ASN A 176 -7.84 -49.55 20.63
CA ASN A 176 -7.77 -48.97 19.28
C ASN A 176 -7.98 -47.45 19.28
N LEU A 177 -8.88 -46.94 20.12
CA LEU A 177 -9.09 -45.51 20.28
C LEU A 177 -7.87 -44.82 20.90
N VAL A 178 -7.19 -45.45 21.86
CA VAL A 178 -5.93 -44.94 22.44
C VAL A 178 -4.82 -44.84 21.40
N ASP A 179 -4.69 -45.84 20.53
CA ASP A 179 -3.67 -45.87 19.47
C ASP A 179 -3.91 -44.81 18.38
N MET A 180 -5.15 -44.36 18.19
CA MET A 180 -5.48 -43.29 17.24
C MET A 180 -5.28 -41.88 17.80
N LEU A 181 -5.10 -41.73 19.11
CA LEU A 181 -4.94 -40.43 19.74
C LEU A 181 -3.50 -39.93 19.58
N PRO A 182 -3.30 -38.61 19.41
CA PRO A 182 -1.95 -38.06 19.39
C PRO A 182 -1.23 -38.39 20.70
N GLU A 183 0.06 -38.72 20.59
CA GLU A 183 0.92 -38.90 21.76
C GLU A 183 0.80 -37.67 22.67
N PRO A 184 0.80 -37.87 24.00
CA PRO A 184 0.77 -36.73 24.91
C PRO A 184 1.92 -35.80 24.53
N ALA A 185 1.59 -34.58 24.12
CA ALA A 185 2.60 -33.56 23.91
C ALA A 185 3.40 -33.45 25.21
N ASP A 186 4.72 -33.57 25.12
CA ASP A 186 5.63 -33.29 26.22
C ASP A 186 5.55 -31.80 26.51
N PHE A 187 4.51 -31.40 27.24
CA PHE A 187 4.47 -30.12 27.92
C PHE A 187 5.54 -30.23 29.00
N GLY A 188 6.77 -29.87 28.61
CA GLY A 188 7.94 -29.89 29.47
C GLY A 188 7.57 -29.36 30.85
N SER A 189 8.00 -30.11 31.86
CA SER A 189 7.68 -29.93 33.28
C SER A 189 8.26 -28.64 33.87
N ASP A 190 7.94 -27.48 33.33
CA ASP A 190 8.12 -26.19 33.98
C ASP A 190 6.78 -25.76 34.59
N GLY A 191 6.44 -26.41 35.71
CA GLY A 191 5.72 -25.82 36.84
C GLY A 191 4.33 -25.19 36.65
N ALA A 192 3.73 -25.20 35.47
CA ALA A 192 2.39 -24.68 35.26
C ALA A 192 1.39 -25.83 35.37
N ALA A 193 0.62 -25.83 36.46
CA ALA A 193 -0.52 -26.72 36.66
C ALA A 193 -1.40 -26.75 35.40
N ALA A 194 -1.80 -27.95 34.97
CA ALA A 194 -2.73 -28.15 33.86
C ALA A 194 -3.90 -27.15 33.96
N PRO A 195 -4.27 -26.46 32.88
CA PRO A 195 -5.38 -25.52 32.91
C PRO A 195 -6.66 -26.27 33.27
N GLN A 196 -7.19 -26.00 34.47
CA GLN A 196 -8.45 -26.55 34.92
C GLN A 196 -9.57 -25.84 34.16
N LEU A 197 -10.22 -26.55 33.24
CA LEU A 197 -11.50 -26.13 32.66
C LEU A 197 -12.56 -26.16 33.77
N ASN A 198 -12.81 -25.01 34.40
CA ASN A 198 -13.98 -24.80 35.23
C ASN A 198 -15.19 -24.61 34.31
N LEU A 199 -15.96 -25.66 34.08
CA LEU A 199 -17.30 -25.57 33.51
C LEU A 199 -18.28 -25.22 34.65
N THR A 200 -18.64 -23.94 34.75
CA THR A 200 -19.79 -23.45 35.53
C THR A 200 -20.83 -22.86 34.61
#